data_AF-A0A1C5C3U3-F1
#
_entry.id   AF-A0A1C5C3U3-F1
#
_cell.length_a   1.000
_cell.length_b   1.000
_cell.length_c   1.000
_cell.angle_alpha   90.00
_cell.angle_beta   90.00
_cell.angle_gamma   90.00
#
_symmetry.space_group_name_H-M   'P 1'
#
loop_
_entity.id
_entity.type
_entity.pdbx_description
1 polymer ?
#
loop_
_entity_poly.entity_id
_entity_poly.type
_entity_poly.pdbx_seq_one_letter_code
_entity_poly.pdbx_strand_id
1 'polypeptide(L)'
;MRQDWEPGDLIEVWTLLEDDMKRVRNKSGATRLGFALLLKFFEVEARFPESAKEVPAAAVEHVAQQMKVPAEAWGAYDWQGDRIKRHRKEIRAAYGFRANTEEDQDRLAMWLATELCPVELSRDRLAAAVVARCRNDHIEPPAPGQVRRLVGKAVKDFEKAGRACGRRGLTRAGVSRAGAPW
;
A
#
# COMPACT_ATOMS: atom_id res chain seq x y z
N MET A 1 1.94 8.53 2.78
CA MET A 1 3.20 9.27 2.94
C MET A 1 3.07 10.44 3.90
N ARG A 2 4.06 10.60 4.79
CA ARG A 2 4.25 11.77 5.66
C ARG A 2 4.34 13.04 4.82
N GLN A 3 3.62 14.09 5.20
CA GLN A 3 3.61 15.38 4.49
C GLN A 3 4.65 16.36 5.02
N ASP A 4 4.89 16.37 6.33
CA ASP A 4 5.87 17.26 6.97
C ASP A 4 7.24 16.59 7.03
N TRP A 5 8.27 17.26 6.51
CA TRP A 5 9.63 16.74 6.45
C TRP A 5 10.58 17.76 7.06
N GLU A 6 11.30 17.32 8.08
CA GLU A 6 12.47 18.07 8.55
C GLU A 6 13.58 18.01 7.48
N PRO A 7 14.43 19.05 7.37
CA PRO A 7 15.47 19.09 6.34
C PRO A 7 16.40 17.88 6.34
N GLY A 8 16.76 17.36 7.52
CA GLY A 8 17.62 16.18 7.66
C GLY A 8 16.98 14.92 7.07
N ASP A 9 15.73 14.64 7.45
CA ASP A 9 14.97 13.50 6.93
C ASP A 9 14.75 13.60 5.41
N LEU A 10 14.58 14.84 4.91
CA LEU A 10 14.41 15.08 3.48
C LEU A 10 15.66 14.67 2.70
N ILE A 11 16.85 15.01 3.20
CA ILE A 11 18.13 14.61 2.61
C ILE A 11 18.26 13.09 2.65
N GLU A 12 17.98 12.44 3.78
CA GLU A 12 18.11 11.00 3.91
C GLU A 12 17.21 10.25 2.92
N VAL A 13 15.95 10.69 2.79
CA VAL A 13 14.95 9.93 2.06
C VAL A 13 14.80 10.35 0.60
N TRP A 14 15.01 11.63 0.27
CA TRP A 14 14.73 12.18 -1.06
C TRP A 14 15.97 12.52 -1.88
N THR A 15 17.17 12.25 -1.36
CA THR A 15 18.40 12.32 -2.16
C THR A 15 18.45 11.15 -3.15
N LEU A 16 18.71 11.47 -4.42
CA LEU A 16 18.91 10.49 -5.48
C LEU A 16 20.36 10.03 -5.48
N LEU A 17 20.56 8.72 -5.33
CA LEU A 17 21.88 8.10 -5.37
C LEU A 17 22.33 7.83 -6.80
N GLU A 18 23.57 7.37 -6.98
CA GLU A 18 24.16 7.17 -8.32
C GLU A 18 23.30 6.26 -9.21
N ASP A 19 22.74 5.20 -8.64
CA ASP A 19 21.90 4.25 -9.36
C ASP A 19 20.52 4.84 -9.73
N ASP A 20 20.00 5.76 -8.92
CA ASP A 20 18.81 6.52 -9.26
C ASP A 20 19.11 7.47 -10.43
N MET A 21 20.24 8.18 -10.36
CA MET A 21 20.69 9.09 -11.40
C MET A 21 20.87 8.39 -12.74
N LYS A 22 21.41 7.16 -12.77
CA LYS A 22 21.50 6.33 -13.98
C LYS A 22 20.13 6.07 -14.62
N ARG A 23 19.09 5.83 -13.81
CA ARG A 23 17.72 5.58 -14.29
C ARG A 23 17.04 6.85 -14.79
N VAL A 24 17.38 8.00 -14.21
CA VAL A 24 16.78 9.29 -14.57
C VAL A 24 17.43 9.93 -15.81
N ARG A 25 18.70 9.59 -16.11
CA ARG A 25 19.53 10.28 -17.11
C ARG A 25 18.91 10.42 -18.51
N ASN A 26 18.12 9.43 -18.95
CA ASN A 26 17.53 9.38 -20.30
C ASN A 26 16.21 10.19 -20.41
N LYS A 27 15.84 10.94 -19.37
CA LYS A 27 14.57 11.67 -19.25
C LYS A 27 14.85 13.19 -19.23
N SER A 28 13.87 14.01 -19.60
CA SER A 28 14.03 15.48 -19.69
C SER A 28 12.81 16.25 -19.14
N GLY A 29 13.04 17.50 -18.72
CA GLY A 29 11.99 18.41 -18.24
C GLY A 29 11.07 17.78 -17.18
N ALA A 30 9.75 17.96 -17.34
CA ALA A 30 8.72 17.40 -16.47
C ALA A 30 8.82 15.87 -16.31
N THR A 31 9.30 15.16 -17.33
CA THR A 31 9.39 13.69 -17.29
C THR A 31 10.57 13.20 -16.47
N ARG A 32 11.64 14.01 -16.39
CA ARG A 32 12.79 13.77 -15.51
C ARG A 32 12.37 13.90 -14.06
N LEU A 33 11.77 15.05 -13.71
CA LEU A 33 11.29 15.32 -12.36
C LEU A 33 10.24 14.31 -11.94
N GLY A 34 9.24 14.04 -12.78
CA GLY A 34 8.18 13.10 -12.46
C GLY A 34 8.68 11.66 -12.27
N PHE A 35 9.64 11.19 -13.07
CA PHE A 35 10.23 9.88 -12.84
C PHE A 35 11.02 9.83 -11.52
N ALA A 36 11.82 10.85 -11.22
CA ALA A 36 12.62 10.90 -9.99
C ALA A 36 11.72 10.88 -8.73
N LEU A 37 10.64 11.67 -8.73
CA LEU A 37 9.68 11.69 -7.63
C LEU A 37 8.97 10.35 -7.46
N LEU A 38 8.53 9.72 -8.56
CA LEU A 38 7.90 8.40 -8.49
C LEU A 38 8.88 7.33 -7.98
N LEU A 39 10.16 7.43 -8.36
CA LEU A 39 11.19 6.48 -7.94
C LEU A 39 11.42 6.55 -6.42
N LYS A 40 11.64 7.75 -5.87
CA LYS A 40 11.86 7.95 -4.43
C LYS A 40 10.60 7.69 -3.62
N PHE A 41 9.43 8.07 -4.13
CA PHE A 41 8.16 7.72 -3.49
C PHE A 41 8.00 6.20 -3.37
N PHE A 42 8.32 5.46 -4.44
CA PHE A 42 8.21 4.00 -4.44
C PHE A 42 9.21 3.35 -3.48
N GLU A 43 10.41 3.90 -3.31
CA GLU A 43 11.38 3.42 -2.31
C GLU A 43 10.81 3.38 -0.90
N VAL A 44 10.09 4.45 -0.51
CA VAL A 44 9.54 4.62 0.84
C VAL A 44 8.23 3.87 1.01
N GLU A 45 7.35 3.96 0.01
CA GLU A 45 5.95 3.51 0.12
C GLU A 45 5.74 2.12 -0.50
N ALA A 46 6.65 1.65 -1.35
CA ALA A 46 6.54 0.43 -2.17
C ALA A 46 5.33 0.41 -3.13
N ARG A 47 4.70 1.57 -3.34
CA ARG A 47 3.58 1.82 -4.25
C ARG A 47 3.74 3.16 -4.93
N PHE A 48 2.89 3.46 -5.89
CA PHE A 48 2.85 4.78 -6.51
C PHE A 48 1.88 5.73 -5.80
N PRO A 49 2.10 7.06 -5.90
CA PRO A 49 1.16 8.04 -5.39
C PRO A 49 -0.15 7.97 -6.18
N GLU A 50 -1.27 8.16 -5.47
CA GLU A 50 -2.61 8.21 -6.07
C GLU A 50 -2.85 9.55 -6.80
N SER A 51 -2.15 10.61 -6.39
CA SER A 51 -2.19 11.93 -7.03
C SER A 51 -0.91 12.72 -6.77
N ALA A 52 -0.70 13.78 -7.54
CA ALA A 52 0.43 14.70 -7.35
C ALA A 52 0.53 15.29 -5.93
N LYS A 53 -0.62 15.49 -5.29
CA LYS A 53 -0.73 16.09 -3.95
C LYS A 53 -0.25 15.17 -2.84
N GLU A 54 -0.09 13.89 -3.11
CA GLU A 54 0.43 12.95 -2.11
C GLU A 54 1.95 13.10 -1.92
N VAL A 55 2.63 13.64 -2.93
CA VAL A 55 4.06 13.95 -2.86
C VAL A 55 4.23 15.30 -2.16
N PRO A 56 4.99 15.37 -1.05
CA PRO A 56 5.19 16.60 -0.30
C PRO A 56 5.85 17.70 -1.14
N ALA A 57 5.41 18.95 -0.99
CA ALA A 57 5.97 20.07 -1.75
C ALA A 57 7.48 20.25 -1.54
N ALA A 58 7.95 20.11 -0.28
CA ALA A 58 9.38 20.16 0.05
C ALA A 58 10.19 19.08 -0.69
N ALA A 59 9.64 17.87 -0.85
CA ALA A 59 10.27 16.81 -1.61
C ALA A 59 10.32 17.12 -3.12
N VAL A 60 9.25 17.71 -3.66
CA VAL A 60 9.23 18.19 -5.05
C VAL A 60 10.34 19.21 -5.28
N GLU A 61 10.45 20.22 -4.43
CA GLU A 61 11.48 21.26 -4.53
C GLU A 61 12.89 20.69 -4.41
N HIS A 62 13.12 19.83 -3.42
CA HIS A 62 14.43 19.23 -3.17
C HIS A 62 14.90 18.35 -4.33
N VAL A 63 14.02 17.50 -4.87
CA VAL A 63 14.34 16.66 -6.04
C VAL A 63 14.50 17.50 -7.31
N ALA A 64 13.68 18.55 -7.49
CA ALA A 64 13.77 19.46 -8.62
C ALA A 64 15.15 20.14 -8.70
N GLN A 65 15.69 20.58 -7.55
CA GLN A 65 17.04 21.14 -7.45
C GLN A 65 18.10 20.13 -7.89
N GLN A 66 18.05 18.89 -7.41
CA GLN A 66 18.97 17.83 -7.83
C GLN A 66 18.90 17.58 -9.34
N MET A 67 17.71 17.63 -9.93
CA MET A 67 17.49 17.40 -11.36
C MET A 67 17.80 18.60 -12.25
N LYS A 68 18.04 19.78 -11.66
CA LYS A 68 18.17 21.07 -12.36
C LYS A 68 16.96 21.35 -13.25
N VAL A 69 15.76 21.09 -12.74
CA VAL A 69 14.47 21.32 -13.41
C VAL A 69 13.60 22.18 -12.47
N PRO A 70 12.78 23.12 -12.98
CA PRO A 70 11.86 23.88 -12.13
C PRO A 70 10.85 22.96 -11.44
N ALA A 71 10.52 23.22 -10.17
CA ALA A 71 9.58 22.41 -9.39
C ALA A 71 8.17 22.43 -10.01
N GLU A 72 7.79 23.52 -10.66
CA GLU A 72 6.53 23.73 -11.37
C GLU A 72 6.34 22.72 -12.51
N ALA A 73 7.43 22.16 -13.04
CA ALA A 73 7.36 21.10 -14.04
C ALA A 73 6.64 19.84 -13.51
N TRP A 74 6.51 19.68 -12.20
CA TRP A 74 5.70 18.61 -11.60
C TRP A 74 4.22 18.74 -11.95
N GLY A 75 3.70 19.98 -11.98
CA GLY A 75 2.32 20.26 -12.38
C GLY A 75 2.04 19.92 -13.84
N ALA A 76 3.07 19.96 -14.69
CA ALA A 76 3.00 19.61 -16.11
C ALA A 76 3.25 18.12 -16.38
N TYR A 77 3.57 17.32 -15.36
CA TYR A 77 3.77 15.88 -15.54
C TYR A 77 2.44 15.19 -15.87
N ASP A 78 2.43 14.37 -16.92
CA ASP A 78 1.24 13.66 -17.36
C ASP A 78 0.98 12.41 -16.48
N TRP A 79 -0.09 12.48 -15.70
CA TRP A 79 -0.56 11.46 -14.76
C TRP A 79 -1.46 10.40 -15.37
N GLN A 80 -1.92 10.59 -16.60
CA GLN A 80 -2.97 9.75 -17.20
C GLN A 80 -2.51 9.05 -18.49
N GLY A 81 -1.43 9.54 -19.12
CA GLY A 81 -0.91 8.95 -20.34
C GLY A 81 -0.13 7.65 -20.16
N ASP A 82 0.29 7.08 -21.29
CA ASP A 82 1.04 5.82 -21.29
C ASP A 82 2.45 5.95 -20.72
N ARG A 83 2.97 7.18 -20.66
CA ARG A 83 4.31 7.44 -20.13
C ARG A 83 4.43 7.10 -18.65
N ILE A 84 3.45 7.48 -17.82
CA ILE A 84 3.44 7.11 -16.41
C ILE A 84 3.29 5.59 -16.24
N LYS A 85 2.52 4.90 -17.10
CA LYS A 85 2.41 3.43 -17.08
C LYS A 85 3.78 2.78 -17.33
N ARG A 86 4.52 3.27 -18.32
CA ARG A 86 5.89 2.81 -18.61
C ARG A 86 6.83 3.10 -17.43
N HIS A 87 6.78 4.29 -16.84
CA HIS A 87 7.60 4.64 -15.68
C HIS A 87 7.32 3.72 -14.50
N ARG A 88 6.04 3.46 -14.19
CA ARG A 88 5.65 2.53 -13.11
C ARG A 88 6.19 1.12 -13.35
N LYS A 89 6.15 0.63 -14.59
CA LYS A 89 6.75 -0.67 -14.95
C LYS A 89 8.27 -0.68 -14.74
N GLU A 90 8.96 0.37 -15.18
CA GLU A 90 10.41 0.52 -15.03
C GLU A 90 10.84 0.57 -13.56
N ILE A 91 10.11 1.34 -12.74
CA ILE A 91 10.39 1.48 -11.30
C ILE A 91 10.13 0.17 -10.56
N ARG A 92 9.01 -0.51 -10.83
CA ARG A 92 8.75 -1.84 -10.24
C ARG A 92 9.89 -2.81 -10.56
N ALA A 93 10.30 -2.89 -11.82
CA ALA A 93 11.40 -3.76 -12.22
C ALA A 93 12.73 -3.39 -11.52
N ALA A 94 13.00 -2.10 -11.31
CA ALA A 94 14.19 -1.64 -10.61
C ALA A 94 14.25 -2.09 -9.14
N TYR A 95 13.10 -2.20 -8.46
CA TYR A 95 13.01 -2.67 -7.07
C TYR A 95 12.67 -4.17 -6.96
N GLY A 96 12.53 -4.88 -8.08
CA GLY A 96 12.14 -6.29 -8.09
C GLY A 96 10.67 -6.54 -7.76
N PHE A 97 9.82 -5.52 -7.86
CA PHE A 97 8.38 -5.63 -7.59
C PHE A 97 7.58 -6.04 -8.82
N ARG A 98 6.41 -6.64 -8.58
CA ARG A 98 5.35 -6.81 -9.58
C ARG A 98 4.08 -6.08 -9.17
N ALA A 99 3.20 -5.82 -10.15
CA ALA A 99 1.89 -5.26 -9.87
C ALA A 99 1.03 -6.27 -9.09
N ASN A 100 0.21 -5.76 -8.17
CA ASN A 100 -0.82 -6.51 -7.48
C ASN A 100 -1.97 -6.88 -8.44
N THR A 101 -2.44 -8.12 -8.35
CA THR A 101 -3.57 -8.64 -9.12
C THR A 101 -4.84 -8.73 -8.27
N GLU A 102 -5.95 -9.14 -8.88
CA GLU A 102 -7.17 -9.49 -8.13
C GLU A 102 -6.94 -10.76 -7.29
N GLU A 103 -6.21 -11.74 -7.84
CA GLU A 103 -5.87 -12.97 -7.14
C GLU A 103 -5.02 -12.72 -5.88
N ASP A 104 -4.06 -11.79 -5.94
CA ASP A 104 -3.30 -11.38 -4.77
C ASP A 104 -4.21 -10.78 -3.69
N GLN A 105 -5.20 -9.97 -4.07
CA GLN A 105 -6.17 -9.39 -3.15
C GLN A 105 -7.06 -10.46 -2.50
N ASP A 106 -7.48 -11.47 -3.26
CA ASP A 106 -8.25 -12.59 -2.71
C ASP A 106 -7.41 -13.40 -1.70
N ARG A 107 -6.13 -13.65 -2.01
CA ARG A 107 -5.19 -14.30 -1.08
C ARG A 107 -4.98 -13.48 0.20
N LEU A 108 -4.82 -12.16 0.07
CA LEU A 108 -4.70 -11.25 1.22
C LEU A 108 -5.98 -11.25 2.06
N ALA A 109 -7.15 -11.24 1.43
CA ALA A 109 -8.43 -11.27 2.13
C ALA A 109 -8.65 -12.57 2.89
N MET A 110 -8.32 -13.71 2.26
CA MET A 110 -8.36 -15.02 2.90
C MET A 110 -7.43 -15.05 4.12
N TRP A 111 -6.17 -14.67 3.93
CA TRP A 111 -5.16 -14.62 4.98
C TRP A 111 -5.59 -13.77 6.17
N LEU A 112 -6.11 -12.56 5.93
CA LEU A 112 -6.61 -11.71 7.01
C LEU A 112 -7.72 -12.40 7.81
N ALA A 113 -8.68 -13.02 7.13
CA ALA A 113 -9.82 -13.64 7.78
C ALA A 113 -9.44 -14.90 8.58
N THR A 114 -8.50 -15.70 8.09
CA THR A 114 -8.15 -17.00 8.68
C THR A 114 -7.02 -16.92 9.70
N GLU A 115 -6.05 -16.04 9.52
CA GLU A 115 -4.83 -16.00 10.34
C GLU A 115 -4.76 -14.77 11.26
N LEU A 116 -5.09 -13.56 10.77
CA LEU A 116 -4.95 -12.35 11.59
C LEU A 116 -6.19 -11.99 12.40
N CYS A 117 -7.37 -12.01 11.80
CA CYS A 117 -8.62 -11.64 12.49
C CYS A 117 -8.89 -12.43 13.78
N PRO A 118 -8.50 -13.72 13.90
CA PRO A 118 -8.61 -14.43 15.18
C PRO A 118 -7.83 -13.83 16.35
N VAL A 119 -6.74 -13.09 16.08
CA VAL A 119 -5.82 -12.57 17.10
C VAL A 119 -5.70 -11.04 17.12
N GLU A 120 -6.15 -10.36 16.06
CA GLU A 120 -6.06 -8.92 15.90
C GLU A 120 -7.27 -8.39 15.11
N LEU A 121 -7.98 -7.40 15.65
CA LEU A 121 -9.15 -6.77 15.01
C LEU A 121 -8.97 -5.28 14.76
N SER A 122 -7.86 -4.69 15.20
CA SER A 122 -7.51 -3.31 14.89
C SER A 122 -7.29 -3.15 13.40
N ARG A 123 -8.19 -2.41 12.74
CA ARG A 123 -8.15 -2.19 11.29
C ARG A 123 -6.85 -1.55 10.83
N ASP A 124 -6.26 -0.67 11.65
CA ASP A 124 -5.00 0.00 11.32
C ASP A 124 -3.83 -0.99 11.35
N ARG A 125 -3.81 -1.89 12.33
CA ARG A 125 -2.79 -2.94 12.41
C ARG A 125 -2.94 -3.98 11.30
N LEU A 126 -4.18 -4.36 10.98
CA LEU A 126 -4.47 -5.24 9.84
C LEU A 126 -4.05 -4.59 8.51
N ALA A 127 -4.31 -3.30 8.32
CA ALA A 127 -3.88 -2.56 7.13
C ALA A 127 -2.35 -2.48 7.03
N ALA A 128 -1.66 -2.20 8.13
CA ALA A 128 -0.20 -2.21 8.18
C ALA A 128 0.37 -3.61 7.85
N ALA A 129 -0.27 -4.67 8.35
CA ALA A 129 0.13 -6.05 8.08
C ALA A 129 -0.04 -6.43 6.60
N VAL A 130 -1.10 -5.98 5.93
CA VAL A 130 -1.27 -6.14 4.47
C VAL A 130 -0.11 -5.49 3.72
N VAL A 131 0.20 -4.24 4.03
CA VAL A 131 1.29 -3.50 3.36
C VAL A 131 2.64 -4.19 3.59
N ALA A 132 2.91 -4.62 4.83
CA ALA A 132 4.14 -5.34 5.18
C ALA A 132 4.26 -6.66 4.41
N ARG A 133 3.18 -7.44 4.32
CA ARG A 133 3.16 -8.70 3.57
C ARG A 133 3.41 -8.47 2.08
N CYS A 134 2.73 -7.50 1.47
CA CYS A 134 2.96 -7.15 0.07
C CYS A 134 4.43 -6.80 -0.21
N ARG A 135 5.06 -6.01 0.67
CA ARG A 135 6.48 -5.67 0.56
C ARG A 135 7.38 -6.90 0.63
N ASN A 136 7.15 -7.81 1.57
CA ASN A 136 7.92 -9.04 1.70
C ASN A 136 7.80 -9.95 0.48
N ASP A 137 6.60 -9.99 -0.13
CA ASP A 137 6.32 -10.80 -1.31
C ASP A 137 6.72 -10.09 -2.63
N HIS A 138 7.34 -8.91 -2.55
CA HIS A 138 7.67 -8.05 -3.70
C HIS A 138 6.46 -7.75 -4.60
N ILE A 139 5.30 -7.53 -3.99
CA ILE A 139 4.05 -7.15 -4.62
C ILE A 139 3.78 -5.69 -4.28
N GLU A 140 3.46 -4.86 -5.27
CA GLU A 140 3.01 -3.48 -5.02
C GLU A 140 1.75 -3.52 -4.13
N PRO A 141 1.76 -2.92 -2.92
CA PRO A 141 0.58 -2.87 -2.08
C PRO A 141 -0.61 -2.23 -2.82
N PRO A 142 -1.85 -2.71 -2.63
CA PRO A 142 -3.03 -2.03 -3.14
C PRO A 142 -3.08 -0.58 -2.65
N ALA A 143 -3.85 0.27 -3.35
CA ALA A 143 -4.04 1.64 -2.89
C ALA A 143 -4.57 1.67 -1.45
N PRO A 144 -4.18 2.64 -0.60
CA PRO A 144 -4.60 2.68 0.81
C PRO A 144 -6.12 2.56 1.00
N GLY A 145 -6.90 3.15 0.09
CA GLY A 145 -8.36 3.00 0.07
C GLY A 145 -8.84 1.56 -0.19
N GLN A 146 -8.16 0.82 -1.07
CA GLN A 146 -8.43 -0.59 -1.34
C GLN A 146 -8.02 -1.48 -0.16
N VAL A 147 -6.86 -1.23 0.45
CA VAL A 147 -6.42 -1.94 1.66
C VAL A 147 -7.46 -1.81 2.78
N ARG A 148 -7.94 -0.59 3.05
CA ARG A 148 -8.99 -0.35 4.06
C ARG A 148 -10.28 -1.12 3.77
N ARG A 149 -10.68 -1.21 2.49
CA ARG A 149 -11.87 -1.98 2.08
C ARG A 149 -11.66 -3.47 2.29
N LEU A 150 -10.49 -3.99 1.92
CA LEU A 150 -10.13 -5.40 2.06
C LEU A 150 -10.13 -5.82 3.53
N VAL A 151 -9.49 -5.02 4.40
CA VAL A 151 -9.52 -5.20 5.86
C VAL A 151 -10.96 -5.15 6.40
N GLY A 152 -11.74 -4.14 6.00
CA GLY A 152 -13.12 -4.00 6.44
C GLY A 152 -14.01 -5.18 6.04
N LYS A 153 -13.77 -5.78 4.87
CA LYS A 153 -14.45 -7.01 4.42
C LYS A 153 -14.04 -8.20 5.29
N ALA A 154 -12.74 -8.44 5.45
CA ALA A 154 -12.21 -9.56 6.23
C ALA A 154 -12.73 -9.58 7.68
N VAL A 155 -12.70 -8.43 8.37
CA VAL A 155 -13.22 -8.30 9.75
C VAL A 155 -14.72 -8.61 9.80
N LYS A 156 -15.51 -8.06 8.87
CA LYS A 156 -16.97 -8.32 8.82
C LYS A 156 -17.27 -9.79 8.59
N ASP A 157 -16.52 -10.45 7.73
CA ASP A 157 -16.73 -11.85 7.40
C ASP A 157 -16.31 -12.77 8.56
N PHE A 158 -15.19 -12.46 9.24
CA PHE A 158 -14.78 -13.14 10.47
C PHE A 158 -15.84 -13.03 11.58
N GLU A 159 -16.36 -11.83 11.84
CA GLU A 159 -17.40 -11.63 12.85
C GLU A 159 -18.70 -12.38 12.53
N LYS A 160 -19.11 -12.43 11.24
CA LYS A 160 -20.29 -13.21 10.81
C LYS A 160 -20.08 -14.70 11.07
N ALA A 161 -18.89 -15.22 10.77
CA ALA A 161 -18.54 -16.62 11.02
C ALA A 161 -18.59 -16.95 12.53
N GLY A 162 -18.03 -16.06 13.37
CA GLY A 162 -18.11 -16.18 14.84
C GLY A 162 -19.54 -16.21 15.37
N ARG A 163 -20.41 -15.30 14.89
CA ARG A 163 -21.84 -15.27 15.27
C ARG A 163 -22.63 -16.50 14.81
N ALA A 164 -22.26 -17.10 13.67
CA ALA A 164 -22.88 -18.32 13.17
C ALA A 164 -22.46 -19.55 14.00
N CYS A 165 -21.21 -19.58 14.49
CA CYS A 165 -20.74 -20.64 15.40
C CYS A 165 -21.36 -20.51 16.79
N GLY A 166 -21.41 -19.29 17.36
CA GLY A 166 -22.02 -19.02 18.67
C GLY A 166 -23.52 -19.35 18.73
N ARG A 167 -24.28 -19.12 17.65
CA ARG A 167 -25.70 -19.52 17.58
C ARG A 167 -25.93 -21.03 17.49
N ARG A 168 -24.99 -21.80 16.94
CA ARG A 168 -25.06 -23.28 16.91
C ARG A 168 -24.68 -23.93 18.24
N GLY A 169 -23.94 -23.23 19.10
CA GLY A 169 -23.62 -23.69 20.46
C GLY A 169 -24.77 -23.53 21.47
N LEU A 170 -25.70 -22.61 21.23
CA LEU A 170 -26.84 -22.34 22.12
C LEU A 170 -28.09 -23.17 21.81
N THR A 171 -28.15 -23.88 20.68
CA THR A 171 -29.30 -24.74 20.32
C THR A 171 -29.15 -26.21 20.75
N ARG A 172 -28.10 -26.57 21.51
CA ARG A 172 -27.88 -27.96 21.98
C ARG A 172 -27.82 -28.10 23.52
N ALA A 173 -28.33 -27.14 24.27
CA ALA A 173 -28.49 -27.22 25.73
C ALA A 173 -29.98 -27.10 26.11
N GLY A 174 -30.66 -28.24 26.18
CA GLY A 174 -32.08 -28.40 26.54
C GLY A 174 -32.73 -29.35 25.54
N VAL A 175 -33.02 -30.62 25.83
CA VAL A 175 -33.73 -31.14 26.99
C VAL A 175 -33.23 -32.56 27.31
N SER A 176 -32.70 -32.77 28.52
CA SER A 176 -32.84 -34.05 29.23
C SER A 176 -33.17 -33.75 30.67
N ARG A 177 -34.46 -33.73 30.97
CA ARG A 177 -34.93 -33.95 32.34
C ARG A 177 -34.98 -35.46 32.54
N ALA A 178 -33.95 -35.98 33.22
CA ALA A 178 -34.07 -37.20 34.00
C ALA A 178 -34.71 -36.83 35.36
N GLY A 179 -35.63 -37.65 35.84
CA GLY A 179 -36.24 -37.55 37.18
C GLY A 179 -37.57 -38.29 37.28
N ALA A 180 -37.49 -39.54 37.76
CA ALA A 180 -38.53 -40.52 38.15
C ALA A 180 -39.43 -40.04 39.34
N PRO A 181 -40.27 -40.83 40.05
CA PRO A 181 -40.66 -42.28 40.03
C PRO A 181 -42.21 -42.46 39.93
N TRP A 182 -42.88 -43.63 39.85
CA TRP A 182 -42.69 -45.01 40.30
C TRP A 182 -43.27 -45.97 39.24
#